data_AF-A0A377GP49-F1
#
_entry.id   AF-A0A377GP49-F1
#
_cell.length_a   1.000
_cell.length_b   1.000
_cell.length_c   1.000
_cell.angle_alpha   90.00
_cell.angle_beta   90.00
_cell.angle_gamma   90.00
#
_symmetry.space_group_name_H-M   'P 1'
#
loop_
_entity.id
_entity.type
_entity.pdbx_description
1 polymer ?
#
loop_
_entity_poly.entity_id
_entity_poly.type
_entity_poly.pdbx_seq_one_letter_code
_entity_poly.pdbx_strand_id
1 'polypeptide(L)'
;MKKIIEYIKFVMSEYQEEEAKEEFLEWSFYLLDNFAKSKGFTDIFHLTANEVTFEDKTEEIDNTIDFIKKYEKNVDGILEELFEIILNGMEKEKEKYPYQLLEEFFIKHKYDNIICYKNWRKNEE
;
A
#
# COMPACT_ATOMS: atom_id res chain seq x y z
N MET A 1 -12.50 -10.65 -3.10
CA MET A 1 -12.00 -9.34 -3.58
C MET A 1 -10.80 -9.01 -2.72
N LYS A 2 -9.77 -8.32 -3.24
CA LYS A 2 -8.64 -7.91 -2.38
C LYS A 2 -9.18 -7.03 -1.24
N LYS A 3 -8.79 -7.29 0.01
CA LYS A 3 -9.29 -6.56 1.20
C LYS A 3 -8.97 -5.07 1.12
N ILE A 4 -7.85 -4.72 0.48
CA ILE A 4 -7.45 -3.33 0.27
C ILE A 4 -8.38 -2.60 -0.69
N ILE A 5 -8.92 -3.28 -1.70
CA ILE A 5 -9.92 -2.71 -2.61
C ILE A 5 -11.24 -2.50 -1.86
N GLU A 6 -11.62 -3.41 -0.97
CA GLU A 6 -12.79 -3.23 -0.10
C GLU A 6 -12.61 -2.02 0.83
N TYR A 7 -11.40 -1.82 1.38
CA TYR A 7 -11.09 -0.64 2.20
C TYR A 7 -11.16 0.66 1.40
N ILE A 8 -10.59 0.71 0.19
CA ILE A 8 -10.71 1.88 -0.72
C ILE A 8 -12.19 2.23 -0.96
N LYS A 9 -13.03 1.22 -1.17
CA LYS A 9 -14.47 1.44 -1.38
C LYS A 9 -15.15 2.01 -0.15
N PHE A 10 -14.77 1.53 1.04
CA PHE A 10 -15.28 2.03 2.31
C PHE A 10 -14.90 3.51 2.50
N VAL A 11 -13.62 3.88 2.39
CA VAL A 11 -13.22 5.28 2.58
C VAL A 11 -13.86 6.21 1.54
N MET A 12 -14.04 5.75 0.30
CA MET A 12 -14.76 6.50 -0.75
C MET A 12 -16.27 6.62 -0.52
N SER A 13 -16.88 5.79 0.34
CA SER A 13 -18.29 5.96 0.73
C SER A 13 -18.47 6.95 1.86
N GLU A 14 -17.46 7.10 2.71
CA GLU A 14 -17.52 7.95 3.91
C GLU A 14 -16.95 9.36 3.69
N TYR A 15 -15.97 9.53 2.80
CA TYR A 15 -15.20 10.77 2.65
C TYR A 15 -15.20 11.33 1.22
N GLN A 16 -14.85 12.62 1.08
CA GLN A 16 -14.55 13.20 -0.24
C GLN A 16 -13.25 12.63 -0.80
N GLU A 17 -13.02 12.74 -2.10
CA GLU A 17 -11.92 12.05 -2.79
C GLU A 17 -10.54 12.32 -2.15
N GLU A 18 -10.22 13.57 -1.83
CA GLU A 18 -8.92 13.92 -1.23
C GLU A 18 -8.79 13.40 0.20
N GLU A 19 -9.84 13.54 1.02
CA GLU A 19 -9.89 13.03 2.39
C GLU A 19 -9.82 11.48 2.41
N ALA A 20 -10.52 10.80 1.49
CA ALA A 20 -10.50 9.35 1.36
C ALA A 20 -9.10 8.84 0.98
N LYS A 21 -8.38 9.59 0.15
CA LYS A 21 -7.00 9.29 -0.24
C LYS A 21 -6.07 9.44 0.96
N GLU A 22 -6.17 10.55 1.70
CA GLU A 22 -5.39 10.78 2.92
C GLU A 22 -5.65 9.67 3.95
N GLU A 23 -6.91 9.35 4.23
CA GLU A 23 -7.30 8.26 5.16
C GLU A 23 -6.74 6.90 4.72
N PHE A 24 -6.81 6.59 3.41
CA PHE A 24 -6.23 5.37 2.87
C PHE A 24 -4.71 5.29 3.10
N LEU A 25 -4.00 6.39 2.83
CA LEU A 25 -2.55 6.46 2.95
C LEU A 25 -2.10 6.41 4.41
N GLU A 26 -2.70 7.21 5.28
CA GLU A 26 -2.40 7.23 6.71
C GLU A 26 -2.62 5.86 7.35
N TRP A 27 -3.75 5.22 7.06
CA TRP A 27 -4.03 3.88 7.56
C TRP A 27 -3.04 2.83 7.03
N SER A 28 -2.69 2.90 5.75
CA SER A 28 -1.72 1.98 5.14
C SER A 28 -0.34 2.11 5.80
N PHE A 29 0.15 3.35 5.99
CA PHE A 29 1.43 3.60 6.66
C PHE A 29 1.40 3.23 8.14
N TYR A 30 0.29 3.46 8.83
CA TYR A 30 0.12 3.00 10.20
C TYR A 30 0.34 1.48 10.32
N LEU A 31 -0.22 0.68 9.41
CA LEU A 31 -0.03 -0.78 9.40
C LEU A 31 1.42 -1.16 9.09
N LEU A 32 1.99 -0.56 8.04
CA LEU A 32 3.35 -0.81 7.59
C LEU A 32 4.39 -0.46 8.65
N ASP A 33 4.30 0.74 9.23
CA ASP A 33 5.23 1.23 10.25
C ASP A 33 5.13 0.42 11.54
N ASN A 34 3.91 0.03 11.97
CA ASN A 34 3.76 -0.81 13.15
C ASN A 34 4.36 -2.21 12.93
N PHE A 35 4.20 -2.78 11.74
CA PHE A 35 4.83 -4.05 11.40
C PHE A 35 6.36 -3.91 11.36
N ALA A 36 6.90 -2.87 10.69
CA ALA A 36 8.34 -2.59 10.65
C ALA A 36 8.94 -2.41 12.05
N LYS A 37 8.29 -1.60 12.89
CA LYS A 37 8.71 -1.39 14.29
C LYS A 37 8.73 -2.68 15.09
N SER A 38 7.79 -3.59 14.85
CA SER A 38 7.80 -4.93 15.49
C SER A 38 9.01 -5.78 15.11
N LYS A 39 9.69 -5.43 14.01
CA LYS A 39 10.93 -6.06 13.51
C LYS A 39 12.18 -5.23 13.82
N GLY A 40 12.03 -4.10 14.50
CA GLY A 40 13.13 -3.21 14.85
C GLY A 40 13.50 -2.18 13.79
N PHE A 41 12.66 -1.96 12.79
CA PHE A 41 12.87 -0.96 11.73
C PHE A 41 11.96 0.24 11.92
N THR A 42 12.49 1.46 11.88
CA THR A 42 11.68 2.67 12.10
C THR A 42 11.22 3.34 10.81
N ASP A 43 12.12 3.50 9.85
CA ASP A 43 11.86 4.34 8.66
C ASP A 43 11.85 3.55 7.34
N ILE A 44 11.84 2.21 7.40
CA ILE A 44 12.04 1.35 6.22
C ILE A 44 11.04 1.57 5.09
N PHE A 45 9.78 1.92 5.38
CA PHE A 45 8.76 2.19 4.35
C PHE A 45 8.75 3.64 3.84
N HIS A 46 9.66 4.47 4.34
CA HIS A 46 9.85 5.85 3.91
C HIS A 46 11.06 6.01 2.98
N LEU A 47 11.57 4.89 2.45
CA LEU A 47 12.73 4.82 1.57
C LEU A 47 12.35 4.34 0.17
N THR A 48 13.05 4.87 -0.84
CA THR A 48 13.08 4.33 -2.20
C THR A 48 13.87 3.01 -2.27
N ALA A 49 13.86 2.34 -3.43
CA ALA A 49 14.58 1.09 -3.61
C ALA A 49 16.10 1.25 -3.61
N ASN A 50 16.58 2.47 -3.85
CA ASN A 50 18.00 2.80 -3.96
C ASN A 50 18.55 3.46 -2.69
N GLU A 51 17.68 3.88 -1.77
CA GLU A 51 18.08 4.41 -0.48
C GLU A 51 18.41 3.29 0.50
N VAL A 52 19.45 3.51 1.30
CA VAL A 52 19.93 2.54 2.28
C VAL A 52 19.77 3.10 3.68
N THR A 53 19.22 2.30 4.58
CA THR A 53 19.16 2.56 6.01
C THR A 53 20.38 1.94 6.69
N PHE A 54 21.04 2.70 7.56
CA PHE A 54 22.08 2.20 8.46
C PHE A 54 21.51 2.03 9.86
N GLU A 55 20.36 1.36 9.98
CA GLU A 55 19.83 0.93 11.26
C GLU A 55 20.61 -0.30 11.74
N ASP A 56 21.39 -0.07 12.79
CA ASP A 56 22.41 -0.95 13.34
C ASP A 56 21.80 -2.30 13.82
N LYS A 57 22.01 -3.39 13.06
CA LYS A 57 22.47 -4.73 13.52
C LYS A 57 21.93 -5.91 12.69
N THR A 58 22.87 -6.73 12.22
CA THR A 58 22.80 -8.20 12.04
C THR A 58 22.10 -8.81 10.82
N GLU A 59 21.34 -8.11 9.98
CA GLU A 59 20.69 -8.72 8.79
C GLU A 59 20.83 -7.86 7.52
N GLU A 60 20.93 -8.52 6.37
CA GLU A 60 20.98 -7.97 5.00
C GLU A 60 19.67 -7.27 4.59
N ILE A 61 19.23 -6.25 5.34
CA ILE A 61 18.04 -5.44 5.03
C ILE A 61 18.49 -4.00 4.91
N ASP A 62 18.79 -3.60 3.68
CA ASP A 62 19.30 -2.26 3.38
C ASP A 62 18.17 -1.29 2.99
N ASN A 63 17.09 -1.80 2.40
CA ASN A 63 16.00 -1.00 1.84
C ASN A 63 14.63 -1.69 1.96
N THR A 64 13.58 -0.99 1.52
CA THR A 64 12.18 -1.46 1.53
C THR A 64 11.99 -2.80 0.82
N ILE A 65 12.68 -3.04 -0.30
CA ILE A 65 12.54 -4.30 -1.06
C ILE A 65 13.09 -5.47 -0.26
N ASP A 66 14.28 -5.32 0.34
CA ASP A 66 14.89 -6.37 1.14
C ASP A 66 14.03 -6.71 2.36
N PHE A 67 13.48 -5.69 3.00
CA PHE A 67 12.54 -5.85 4.12
C PHE A 67 11.30 -6.65 3.69
N ILE A 68 10.65 -6.27 2.59
CA ILE A 68 9.47 -6.98 2.10
C ILE A 68 9.83 -8.42 1.76
N LYS A 69 10.91 -8.68 1.01
CA LYS A 69 11.32 -10.04 0.62
C LYS A 69 11.65 -10.93 1.81
N LYS A 70 12.24 -10.36 2.87
CA LYS A 70 12.51 -11.09 4.11
C LYS A 70 11.22 -11.52 4.81
N TYR A 71 10.22 -10.63 4.87
CA TYR A 71 9.04 -10.79 5.73
C TYR A 71 7.74 -11.13 4.98
N GLU A 72 7.74 -11.30 3.66
CA GLU A 72 6.55 -11.60 2.86
C GLU A 72 5.79 -12.85 3.34
N LYS A 73 6.50 -13.84 3.90
CA LYS A 73 5.90 -15.08 4.43
C LYS A 73 5.37 -14.95 5.86
N ASN A 74 5.59 -13.79 6.50
CA ASN A 74 5.21 -13.49 7.88
C ASN A 74 3.99 -12.55 7.98
N VAL A 75 3.42 -12.16 6.85
CA VAL A 75 2.25 -11.28 6.75
C VAL A 75 1.09 -12.01 6.08
N ASP A 76 -0.13 -11.62 6.41
CA ASP A 76 -1.34 -12.09 5.75
C ASP A 76 -2.33 -10.93 5.52
N GLY A 77 -3.30 -11.15 4.64
CA GLY A 77 -4.41 -10.23 4.42
C GLY A 77 -3.95 -8.86 3.91
N ILE A 78 -4.32 -7.79 4.62
CA ILE A 78 -4.05 -6.42 4.16
C ILE A 78 -2.55 -6.12 4.08
N LEU A 79 -1.75 -6.58 5.04
CA LEU A 79 -0.31 -6.35 5.03
C LEU A 79 0.36 -7.07 3.85
N GLU A 80 -0.06 -8.29 3.56
CA GLU A 80 0.39 -9.03 2.37
C GLU A 80 0.04 -8.28 1.08
N GLU A 81 -1.19 -7.78 0.96
CA GLU A 81 -1.62 -6.99 -0.19
C GLU A 81 -0.84 -5.67 -0.34
N LEU A 82 -0.53 -4.99 0.77
CA LEU A 82 0.31 -3.77 0.77
C LEU A 82 1.73 -4.08 0.30
N PHE A 83 2.33 -5.16 0.82
CA PHE A 83 3.66 -5.60 0.40
C PHE A 83 3.70 -5.91 -1.09
N GLU A 84 2.69 -6.62 -1.60
CA GLU A 84 2.58 -6.94 -3.03
C GLU A 84 2.49 -5.66 -3.90
N ILE A 85 1.72 -4.65 -3.49
CA ILE A 85 1.60 -3.39 -4.23
C ILE A 85 2.93 -2.65 -4.26
N ILE A 86 3.56 -2.47 -3.09
CA ILE A 86 4.81 -1.74 -2.95
C ILE A 86 5.93 -2.45 -3.71
N LEU A 87 6.09 -3.76 -3.52
CA LEU A 87 7.16 -4.53 -4.17
C LEU A 87 7.04 -4.49 -5.69
N ASN A 88 5.84 -4.76 -6.24
CA ASN A 88 5.61 -4.71 -7.68
C ASN A 88 5.82 -3.32 -8.28
N GLY A 89 5.53 -2.27 -7.51
CA GLY A 89 5.76 -0.88 -7.91
C GLY A 89 7.23 -0.53 -7.92
N MET A 90 7.95 -0.80 -6.82
CA MET A 90 9.38 -0.48 -6.68
C MET A 90 10.27 -1.28 -7.63
N GLU A 91 9.91 -2.53 -7.95
CA GLU A 91 10.66 -3.32 -8.95
C GLU A 91 10.55 -2.73 -10.37
N LYS A 92 9.47 -2.00 -10.67
CA LYS A 92 9.28 -1.30 -11.96
C LYS A 92 9.83 0.13 -11.93
N GLU A 93 9.69 0.80 -10.80
CA GLU A 93 9.96 2.23 -10.62
C GLU A 93 10.77 2.47 -9.35
N LYS A 94 12.07 2.17 -9.42
CA LYS A 94 12.99 2.15 -8.26
C LYS A 94 13.10 3.48 -7.49
N GLU A 95 12.84 4.60 -8.16
CA GLU A 95 12.91 5.96 -7.58
C GLU A 95 11.64 6.35 -6.82
N LYS A 96 10.56 5.55 -6.89
CA LYS A 96 9.32 5.87 -6.20
C LYS A 96 9.36 5.41 -4.75
N TYR A 97 8.83 6.27 -3.88
CA TYR A 97 8.55 5.93 -2.49
C TYR A 97 7.29 5.04 -2.40
N PRO A 98 7.19 4.18 -1.38
CA PRO A 98 5.98 3.42 -1.09
C PRO A 98 4.70 4.27 -1.06
N TYR A 99 4.79 5.50 -0.54
CA TYR A 99 3.66 6.44 -0.52
C TYR A 99 3.11 6.72 -1.92
N GLN A 100 3.99 7.01 -2.87
CA GLN A 100 3.59 7.34 -4.25
C GLN A 100 2.93 6.14 -4.93
N LEU A 101 3.44 4.92 -4.65
CA LEU A 101 2.89 3.68 -5.20
C LEU A 101 1.49 3.38 -4.64
N LEU A 102 1.28 3.60 -3.34
CA LEU A 102 -0.03 3.45 -2.71
C LEU A 102 -1.01 4.52 -3.20
N GLU A 103 -0.57 5.77 -3.37
CA GLU A 103 -1.40 6.84 -3.94
C GLU A 103 -1.85 6.50 -5.37
N GLU A 104 -0.94 6.04 -6.22
CA GLU A 104 -1.28 5.60 -7.58
C GLU A 104 -2.22 4.40 -7.59
N PHE A 105 -2.03 3.46 -6.65
CA PHE A 105 -2.93 2.33 -6.48
C PHE A 105 -4.35 2.80 -6.12
N PHE A 106 -4.48 3.75 -5.18
CA PHE A 106 -5.76 4.34 -4.81
C PHE A 106 -6.44 5.02 -6.01
N ILE A 107 -5.73 5.90 -6.72
CA ILE A 107 -6.24 6.64 -7.88
C ILE A 107 -6.72 5.68 -8.98
N LYS A 108 -6.03 4.56 -9.17
CA LYS A 108 -6.40 3.55 -10.15
C LYS A 108 -7.70 2.82 -9.78
N HIS A 109 -7.90 2.49 -8.51
CA HIS A 109 -9.00 1.62 -8.07
C HIS A 109 -10.18 2.37 -7.45
N LYS A 110 -10.10 3.70 -7.24
CA LYS A 110 -11.22 4.52 -6.74
C LYS A 110 -12.49 4.43 -7.60
N TYR A 111 -12.36 3.99 -8.86
CA TYR A 111 -13.47 3.88 -9.81
C TYR A 111 -13.81 2.45 -10.26
N ASP A 112 -13.22 1.42 -9.66
CA ASP A 112 -13.52 0.03 -10.05
C ASP A 112 -15.00 -0.38 -9.79
N ASN A 113 -15.79 0.52 -9.18
CA ASN A 113 -17.26 0.40 -9.03
C ASN A 113 -18.10 1.22 -10.03
N ILE A 114 -17.54 2.14 -10.84
CA ILE A 114 -18.35 2.95 -11.78
C ILE A 114 -18.96 2.07 -12.89
N ILE A 115 -18.33 0.94 -13.23
CA ILE A 115 -18.85 0.02 -14.26
C ILE A 115 -20.02 -0.82 -13.72
N CYS A 116 -20.07 -1.15 -12.43
CA CYS A 116 -21.19 -1.91 -11.87
C CYS A 116 -22.45 -1.05 -11.72
N TYR A 117 -22.34 0.22 -11.31
CA TYR A 117 -23.50 1.11 -11.18
C TYR A 117 -24.09 1.55 -12.53
N LYS A 118 -23.26 1.77 -13.57
CA LYS A 118 -23.76 2.11 -14.91
C LYS A 118 -24.51 0.96 -15.58
N ASN A 119 -24.15 -0.29 -15.29
CA ASN A 119 -24.85 -1.46 -15.83
C ASN A 119 -26.13 -1.80 -15.05
N TRP A 120 -26.24 -1.39 -13.77
CA TRP A 120 -27.48 -1.56 -13.02
C TRP A 120 -28.58 -0.61 -13.51
N ARG A 121 -28.27 0.69 -13.70
CA ARG A 121 -29.24 1.67 -14.24
C ARG A 121 -29.70 1.41 -15.68
N LYS A 122 -28.88 0.75 -16.51
CA LYS A 122 -29.27 0.41 -17.89
C LYS A 122 -30.25 -0.76 -18.00
N ASN A 123 -30.45 -1.53 -16.93
CA ASN A 123 -31.42 -2.64 -16.90
C ASN A 123 -32.73 -2.25 -16.20
N GLU A 124 -32.88 -0.98 -15.79
CA GLU A 124 -34.11 -0.42 -15.20
C GLU A 124 -34.81 0.63 -16.10
N GLU A 125 -34.31 0.84 -17.33
CA GLU A 125 -34.99 1.59 -18.41
C GLU A 125 -35.48 0.63 -19.51
#